data_AF-A0A937WM70-F1
#
_entry.id   AF-A0A937WM70-F1
#
_cell.length_a   1.000
_cell.length_b   1.000
_cell.length_c   1.000
_cell.angle_alpha   90.00
_cell.angle_beta   90.00
_cell.angle_gamma   90.00
#
_symmetry.space_group_name_H-M   'P 1'
#
loop_
_entity.id
_entity.type
_entity.pdbx_description
1 polymer ?
#
loop_
_entity_poly.entity_id
_entity_poly.type
_entity_poly.pdbx_seq_one_letter_code
_entity_poly.pdbx_strand_id
1 'polypeptide(L)'
;MKEHFTITETENKDAEAALEPSAAVEISKVNAEDAARRAILGMAINWEKKGDIYQATATYKDLIEMAPETSEEAESKEGLLRIAEAYQKEGATNSALSLYKYVMDH
;
A
#
# COMPACT_ATOMS: atom_id res chain seq x y z
N MET A 1 -20.35 -63.72 22.72
CA MET A 1 -21.43 -62.72 22.66
C MET A 1 -20.89 -61.45 23.30
N LYS A 2 -20.75 -60.38 22.50
CA LYS A 2 -20.53 -58.95 22.87
C LYS A 2 -19.20 -58.65 23.58
N GLU A 3 -18.16 -58.23 22.86
CA GLU A 3 -17.93 -56.89 22.30
C GLU A 3 -18.07 -55.76 23.32
N HIS A 4 -16.96 -55.08 23.62
CA HIS A 4 -16.67 -53.70 23.17
C HIS A 4 -15.53 -53.14 24.02
N PHE A 5 -14.33 -53.16 23.44
CA PHE A 5 -13.16 -52.44 23.92
C PHE A 5 -13.20 -51.07 23.25
N THR A 6 -13.64 -50.03 23.97
CA THR A 6 -13.61 -48.66 23.48
C THR A 6 -12.56 -47.89 24.27
N ILE A 7 -11.37 -47.81 23.70
CA ILE A 7 -10.46 -46.69 23.96
C ILE A 7 -11.08 -45.49 23.25
N THR A 8 -11.57 -44.52 24.00
CA THR A 8 -11.73 -43.14 23.50
C THR A 8 -11.18 -42.20 24.55
N GLU A 9 -9.87 -42.29 24.75
CA GLU A 9 -9.06 -41.19 25.24
C GLU A 9 -8.47 -40.53 23.99
N THR A 10 -9.27 -39.71 23.32
CA THR A 10 -8.73 -38.64 22.50
C THR A 10 -8.87 -37.39 23.34
N GLU A 11 -7.85 -37.19 24.18
CA GLU A 11 -7.42 -35.87 24.60
C GLU A 11 -7.38 -34.98 23.35
N ASN A 12 -8.41 -34.16 23.15
CA ASN A 12 -8.32 -33.04 22.22
C ASN A 12 -7.51 -31.95 22.94
N LYS A 13 -6.23 -32.29 23.07
CA LYS A 13 -5.12 -31.50 23.53
C LYS A 13 -5.07 -30.26 22.66
N ASP A 14 -5.36 -29.12 23.27
CA ASP A 14 -4.71 -27.84 23.02
C ASP A 14 -3.97 -27.77 21.68
N ALA A 15 -4.72 -27.65 20.60
CA ALA A 15 -4.22 -27.23 19.31
C ALA A 15 -4.64 -25.77 19.06
N GLU A 16 -4.66 -24.95 20.11
CA GLU A 16 -4.17 -23.59 19.95
C GLU A 16 -2.67 -23.74 19.66
N ALA A 17 -2.35 -23.89 18.37
CA ALA A 17 -1.04 -23.54 17.88
C ALA A 17 -0.83 -22.09 18.30
N ALA A 18 -0.14 -21.90 19.43
CA ALA A 18 0.32 -20.61 19.89
C ALA A 18 1.15 -20.04 18.74
N LEU A 19 0.52 -19.17 17.94
CA LEU A 19 1.21 -18.33 16.99
C LEU A 19 2.26 -17.61 17.82
N GLU A 20 3.53 -17.94 17.58
CA GLU A 20 4.66 -17.25 18.17
C GLU A 20 4.37 -15.74 18.09
N PRO A 21 4.49 -14.99 19.20
CA PRO A 21 4.10 -13.59 19.23
C PRO A 21 4.79 -12.75 18.14
N SER A 22 5.92 -13.20 17.58
CA SER A 22 6.58 -12.56 16.45
C SER A 22 5.74 -12.55 15.16
N ALA A 23 5.10 -13.67 14.79
CA ALA A 23 4.34 -13.77 13.54
C ALA A 23 3.05 -12.94 13.61
N ALA A 24 2.35 -12.95 14.75
CA ALA A 24 1.16 -12.14 14.95
C ALA A 24 1.47 -10.63 14.95
N VAL A 25 2.61 -10.23 15.57
CA VAL A 25 3.07 -8.84 15.54
C VAL A 25 3.46 -8.41 14.13
N GLU A 26 4.16 -9.25 13.39
CA GLU A 26 4.58 -8.94 12.01
C GLU A 26 3.39 -8.80 11.05
N ILE A 27 2.41 -9.70 11.13
CA ILE A 27 1.15 -9.60 10.36
C ILE A 27 0.39 -8.32 10.71
N SER A 28 0.31 -7.97 12.00
CA SER A 28 -0.38 -6.74 12.44
C SER A 28 0.32 -5.47 11.94
N LYS A 29 1.66 -5.47 11.89
CA LYS A 29 2.48 -4.37 11.42
C LYS A 29 2.35 -4.17 9.91
N VAL A 30 2.43 -5.25 9.14
CA VAL A 30 2.23 -5.23 7.68
C VAL A 30 0.86 -4.63 7.35
N ASN A 31 -0.20 -5.03 8.06
CA ASN A 31 -1.54 -4.46 7.87
C ASN A 31 -1.61 -2.96 8.19
N ALA A 32 -0.88 -2.49 9.20
CA ALA A 32 -0.83 -1.07 9.56
C ALA A 32 -0.07 -0.24 8.51
N GLU A 33 1.04 -0.76 7.97
CA GLU A 33 1.80 -0.12 6.90
C GLU A 33 0.97 -0.03 5.62
N ASP A 34 0.28 -1.10 5.24
CA ASP A 34 -0.64 -1.11 4.09
C ASP A 34 -1.77 -0.07 4.25
N ALA A 35 -2.37 0.00 5.44
CA ALA A 35 -3.41 0.99 5.73
C ALA A 35 -2.88 2.42 5.65
N ALA A 36 -1.66 2.66 6.14
CA ALA A 36 -1.02 3.97 6.07
C ALA A 36 -0.74 4.39 4.62
N ARG A 37 -0.20 3.48 3.79
CA ARG A 37 0.04 3.77 2.35
C ARG A 37 -1.24 4.13 1.62
N ARG A 38 -2.32 3.36 1.81
CA ARG A 38 -3.64 3.68 1.23
C ARG A 38 -4.17 5.04 1.68
N ALA A 39 -3.96 5.40 2.95
CA ALA A 39 -4.36 6.70 3.46
C ALA A 39 -3.56 7.86 2.82
N ILE A 40 -2.24 7.70 2.68
CA ILE A 40 -1.35 8.67 2.02
C ILE A 40 -1.75 8.84 0.55
N LEU A 41 -1.99 7.74 -0.17
CA LEU A 41 -2.49 7.78 -1.54
C LEU A 41 -3.83 8.52 -1.63
N GLY A 42 -4.75 8.22 -0.72
CA GLY A 42 -6.04 8.92 -0.62
C GLY A 42 -5.91 10.42 -0.37
N MET A 43 -4.90 10.85 0.39
CA MET A 43 -4.58 12.27 0.59
C MET A 43 -4.10 12.92 -0.71
N ALA A 44 -3.16 12.30 -1.43
CA ALA A 44 -2.66 12.81 -2.71
C ALA A 44 -3.79 13.02 -3.72
N ILE A 45 -4.67 12.02 -3.86
CA ILE A 45 -5.86 12.08 -4.73
C ILE A 45 -6.82 13.21 -4.30
N ASN A 46 -6.99 13.42 -2.99
CA ASN A 46 -7.85 14.50 -2.48
C ASN A 46 -7.27 15.89 -2.80
N TRP A 47 -5.95 16.05 -2.63
CA TRP A 47 -5.26 17.29 -3.03
C TRP A 47 -5.40 17.55 -4.52
N GLU A 48 -5.21 16.53 -5.37
CA GLU A 48 -5.38 16.63 -6.82
C GLU A 48 -6.80 17.09 -7.17
N LYS A 49 -7.83 16.47 -6.58
CA LYS A 49 -9.24 16.84 -6.80
C LYS A 49 -9.59 18.26 -6.35
N LYS A 50 -8.89 18.77 -5.33
CA LYS A 50 -9.04 20.16 -4.85
C LYS A 50 -8.26 21.16 -5.70
N GLY A 51 -7.45 20.70 -6.65
CA GLY A 51 -6.55 21.54 -7.44
C GLY A 51 -5.28 21.96 -6.71
N ASP A 52 -4.99 21.39 -5.54
CA ASP A 52 -3.71 21.60 -4.85
C ASP A 52 -2.65 20.67 -5.44
N ILE A 53 -2.23 21.00 -6.66
CA ILE A 53 -1.30 20.18 -7.44
C ILE A 53 0.07 20.06 -6.77
N TYR A 54 0.49 21.07 -6.01
CA TYR A 54 1.76 21.03 -5.28
C TYR A 54 1.72 19.96 -4.19
N GLN A 55 0.71 19.98 -3.33
CA GLN A 55 0.56 18.97 -2.27
C GLN A 55 0.34 17.58 -2.86
N ALA A 56 -0.47 17.45 -3.90
CA ALA A 56 -0.70 16.17 -4.58
C ALA A 56 0.62 15.57 -5.10
N THR A 57 1.39 16.37 -5.83
CA THR A 57 2.68 15.96 -6.40
C THR A 57 3.65 15.53 -5.31
N ALA A 58 3.81 16.33 -4.25
CA ALA A 58 4.71 16.00 -3.15
C ALA A 58 4.32 14.68 -2.49
N THR A 59 3.04 14.51 -2.15
CA THR A 59 2.55 13.30 -1.49
C THR A 59 2.70 12.05 -2.36
N TYR A 60 2.43 12.13 -3.67
CA TYR A 60 2.67 11.01 -4.57
C TYR A 60 4.15 10.62 -4.65
N LYS A 61 5.07 11.60 -4.72
CA LYS A 61 6.51 11.36 -4.72
C LYS A 61 6.99 10.70 -3.44
N ASP A 62 6.58 11.24 -2.30
CA ASP A 62 6.92 10.68 -0.99
C ASP A 62 6.48 9.21 -0.94
N LEU A 63 5.28 8.88 -1.42
CA LEU A 63 4.78 7.50 -1.38
C LEU A 63 5.57 6.55 -2.29
N ILE A 64 6.02 7.01 -3.46
CA ILE A 64 6.89 6.24 -4.36
C ILE A 64 8.23 5.94 -3.68
N GLU A 65 8.83 6.92 -2.99
CA GLU A 65 10.12 6.75 -2.31
C GLU A 65 10.01 5.87 -1.05
N MET A 66 8.91 6.00 -0.29
CA MET A 66 8.71 5.26 0.95
C MET A 66 8.33 3.80 0.74
N ALA A 67 7.67 3.47 -0.38
CA ALA A 67 7.08 2.16 -0.60
C ALA A 67 7.20 1.65 -2.04
N PRO A 68 8.43 1.44 -2.53
CA PRO A 68 8.65 0.90 -3.87
C PRO A 68 8.06 -0.51 -4.01
N GLU A 69 7.68 -0.88 -5.23
CA GLU A 69 7.14 -2.20 -5.59
C GLU A 69 5.77 -2.52 -4.96
N THR A 70 5.01 -1.48 -4.62
CA THR A 70 3.65 -1.62 -4.07
C THR A 70 2.59 -1.17 -5.07
N SER A 71 1.35 -1.64 -4.89
CA SER A 71 0.22 -1.14 -5.70
C SER A 71 0.04 0.36 -5.52
N GLU A 72 0.24 0.88 -4.31
CA GLU A 72 0.11 2.31 -4.04
C GLU A 72 1.19 3.16 -4.73
N GLU A 73 2.40 2.62 -4.92
CA GLU A 73 3.46 3.26 -5.69
C GLU A 73 3.11 3.33 -7.19
N ALA A 74 2.60 2.24 -7.77
CA ALA A 74 2.11 2.23 -9.15
C ALA A 74 0.98 3.26 -9.35
N GLU A 75 -0.01 3.29 -8.45
CA GLU A 75 -1.10 4.28 -8.49
C GLU A 75 -0.60 5.73 -8.32
N SER A 76 0.45 5.93 -7.53
CA SER A 76 1.09 7.24 -7.36
C SER A 76 1.80 7.70 -8.62
N LYS A 77 2.51 6.80 -9.32
CA LYS A 77 3.10 7.08 -10.64
C LYS A 77 2.04 7.48 -11.65
N GLU A 78 0.91 6.78 -11.70
CA GLU A 78 -0.23 7.17 -12.55
C GLU A 78 -0.78 8.56 -12.18
N GLY A 79 -0.87 8.89 -10.89
CA GLY A 79 -1.22 10.23 -10.42
C GLY A 79 -0.28 11.32 -10.95
N LEU A 80 1.03 11.10 -10.84
CA LEU A 80 2.04 12.01 -11.38
C LEU A 80 1.95 12.14 -12.90
N LEU A 81 1.65 11.06 -13.63
CA LEU A 81 1.46 11.10 -15.08
C LEU A 81 0.25 11.96 -15.47
N ARG A 82 -0.88 11.83 -14.78
CA ARG A 82 -2.06 12.69 -15.02
C ARG A 82 -1.74 14.17 -14.82
N ILE A 83 -1.02 14.50 -13.74
CA ILE A 83 -0.59 15.88 -13.48
C ILE A 83 0.40 16.36 -14.56
N ALA A 84 1.34 15.52 -14.98
CA ALA A 84 2.28 15.85 -16.05
C ALA A 84 1.57 16.16 -17.38
N GLU A 85 0.56 15.35 -17.74
CA GLU A 85 -0.28 15.59 -18.92
C GLU A 85 -1.08 16.88 -18.82
N ALA A 86 -1.59 17.23 -17.64
CA ALA A 86 -2.28 18.49 -17.41
C ALA A 86 -1.33 19.67 -17.65
N TYR A 87 -0.13 19.65 -17.05
CA TYR A 87 0.91 20.66 -17.31
C TYR A 87 1.30 20.74 -18.78
N GLN A 88 1.40 19.60 -19.48
CA GLN A 88 1.70 19.59 -20.90
C GLN A 88 0.61 20.28 -21.72
N LYS A 89 -0.67 20.01 -21.42
CA LYS A 89 -1.83 20.65 -22.08
C LYS A 89 -1.88 22.15 -21.83
N GLU A 90 -1.46 22.59 -20.65
CA GLU A 90 -1.36 24.01 -20.29
C GLU A 90 -0.12 24.72 -20.85
N GLY A 91 0.80 23.99 -21.51
CA GLY A 91 2.05 24.53 -22.04
C GLY A 91 3.16 24.69 -20.99
N ALA A 92 2.96 24.22 -19.77
CA ALA A 92 3.97 24.17 -18.71
C ALA A 92 4.96 23.00 -18.94
N THR A 93 5.65 23.01 -20.08
CA THR A 93 6.49 21.90 -20.57
C THR A 93 7.59 21.50 -19.60
N ASN A 94 8.21 22.45 -18.89
CA ASN A 94 9.26 22.14 -17.92
C ASN A 94 8.71 21.37 -16.71
N SER A 95 7.53 21.74 -16.21
CA SER A 95 6.87 21.04 -15.11
C SER A 95 6.47 19.62 -15.52
N ALA A 96 5.85 19.48 -16.70
CA ALA A 96 5.51 18.17 -17.26
C ALA A 96 6.75 17.28 -17.42
N LEU A 97 7.82 17.80 -18.03
CA LEU A 97 9.07 17.06 -18.23
C LEU A 97 9.70 16.61 -16.91
N SER A 98 9.67 17.47 -15.88
CA SER A 98 10.19 17.11 -14.56
C SER A 98 9.43 15.93 -13.95
N LEU A 99 8.10 15.87 -14.12
CA LEU A 99 7.29 14.78 -13.59
C LEU A 99 7.48 13.50 -14.38
N TYR A 100 7.53 13.57 -15.72
CA TYR A 100 7.83 12.41 -16.55
C TYR A 100 9.18 11.79 -16.20
N LYS A 101 10.22 12.61 -16.01
CA LYS A 101 11.54 12.13 -15.58
C LYS A 101 11.48 11.44 -14.23
N TYR A 102 10.82 12.06 -13.26
CA TYR A 102 10.68 11.47 -11.94
C TYR A 102 10.03 10.08 -11.99
N VAL A 103 8.97 9.91 -12.78
CA VAL A 103 8.28 8.61 -12.96
C VAL A 103 9.14 7.57 -13.69
N MET A 104 10.08 7.99 -14.55
CA MET A 104 11.00 7.06 -15.23
C MET A 104 12.19 6.64 -14.35
N ASP A 105 12.61 7.52 -13.43
CA ASP A 105 13.78 7.31 -12.58
C ASP A 105 13.47 6.47 -11.33
N HIS A 106 12.19 6.27 -11.01
CA HIS A 106 11.70 5.47 -9.88
C HIS A 106 10.79 4.37 -10.40
#